data_AF-N6UQW3-F1
#
_entry.id   AF-N6UQW3-F1
#
_cell.length_a   1.000
_cell.length_b   1.000
_cell.length_c   1.000
_cell.angle_alpha   90.00
_cell.angle_beta   90.00
_cell.angle_gamma   90.00
#
_symmetry.space_group_name_H-M   'P 1'
#
loop_
_entity.id
_entity.type
_entity.pdbx_description
1 polymer ?
#
loop_
_entity_poly.entity_id
_entity_poly.type
_entity_poly.pdbx_seq_one_letter_code
_entity_poly.pdbx_strand_id
1 'polypeptide(L)' 'MITAGFPGHQTKLISSYLFGRSLQVKIENKLSTSRPVISGVPQGSVLGSTLFNIYMADFPTNANTECYIYADD' A
#
# COMPACT_ATOMS: atom_id res chain seq x y z
N MET A 1 -7.57 -8.50 7.36
CA MET A 1 -8.54 -7.37 7.34
C MET A 1 -8.00 -6.29 8.26
N ILE A 2 -8.14 -5.01 7.93
CA ILE A 2 -7.72 -3.93 8.82
C ILE A 2 -8.60 -3.97 10.08
N THR A 3 -8.07 -4.48 11.19
CA THR A 3 -8.79 -4.69 12.46
C THR A 3 -8.61 -3.53 13.45
N ALA A 4 -8.06 -2.39 13.01
CA ALA A 4 -7.71 -1.25 13.85
C ALA A 4 -8.92 -0.35 14.27
N GLY A 5 -10.15 -0.86 14.19
CA GLY A 5 -11.33 -0.12 14.62
C GLY A 5 -11.75 1.05 13.72
N PHE A 6 -11.27 1.12 12.47
CA PHE A 6 -11.67 2.18 11.56
C PHE A 6 -13.17 2.13 11.21
N PRO A 7 -13.85 3.29 11.10
CA PRO A 7 -15.20 3.36 10.59
C PRO A 7 -15.37 2.68 9.22
N GLY A 8 -16.51 2.02 9.03
CA GLY A 8 -16.76 1.23 7.82
C GLY A 8 -16.71 2.01 6.50
N HIS A 9 -16.96 3.32 6.51
CA HIS A 9 -16.82 4.15 5.31
C HIS A 9 -15.35 4.34 4.89
N GLN A 10 -14.43 4.40 5.86
CA GLN A 10 -12.99 4.55 5.60
C GLN A 10 -12.42 3.25 5.03
N THR A 11 -12.80 2.11 5.61
CA THR A 11 -12.38 0.80 5.09
C THR A 11 -12.92 0.53 3.69
N LYS A 12 -14.16 0.95 3.39
CA LYS A 12 -14.71 0.92 2.02
C LYS A 12 -13.93 1.80 1.05
N LEU A 13 -13.59 3.03 1.46
CA LEU A 13 -12.78 3.94 0.65
C LEU A 13 -11.40 3.33 0.34
N ILE A 14 -10.70 2.83 1.35
CA ILE A 14 -9.40 2.15 1.18
C ILE A 14 -9.55 0.91 0.30
N SER A 15 -10.62 0.12 0.47
CA SER A 15 -10.88 -1.04 -0.38
C SER A 15 -11.08 -0.65 -1.85
N SER A 16 -11.87 0.39 -2.12
CA SER A 16 -12.04 0.90 -3.50
C SER A 16 -10.76 1.48 -4.09
N TYR A 17 -9.88 2.04 -3.25
CA TYR A 17 -8.60 2.57 -3.66
C TYR A 17 -7.62 1.46 -4.07
N LEU A 18 -7.66 0.31 -3.39
CA LEU A 18 -6.73 -0.79 -3.62
C LEU A 18 -7.22 -1.78 -4.71
N PHE A 19 -8.52 -1.93 -4.88
CA PHE A 19 -9.11 -2.94 -5.76
C PHE A 19 -9.31 -2.46 -7.21
N GLY A 20 -9.28 -3.40 -8.17
CA GLY A 20 -9.65 -3.12 -9.57
C GLY A 20 -8.66 -2.27 -10.37
N ARG A 21 -7.42 -2.12 -9.88
CA ARG A 21 -6.38 -1.32 -10.54
C ARG A 21 -5.66 -2.12 -11.63
N SER A 22 -5.16 -1.40 -12.63
CA SER A 22 -4.24 -1.92 -13.64
C SER A 22 -3.07 -0.96 -13.84
N LEU A 23 -1.96 -1.47 -14.38
CA LEU A 23 -0.78 -0.68 -14.71
C LEU A 23 -0.37 -0.87 -16.17
N GLN A 24 0.26 0.17 -16.72
CA GLN A 24 0.94 0.19 -18.02
C GLN A 24 2.17 1.07 -17.92
N VAL A 25 3.19 0.76 -18.72
CA VAL A 25 4.41 1.54 -18.83
C VAL A 25 4.43 2.22 -20.19
N LYS A 26 4.74 3.52 -20.21
CA LYS A 26 4.97 4.29 -21.43
C LYS A 26 6.46 4.58 -21.57
N ILE A 27 7.05 4.23 -22.71
CA ILE A 27 8.41 4.61 -23.08
C ILE A 27 8.32 5.31 -24.43
N GLU A 28 8.68 6.59 -24.46
CA GLU A 28 8.50 7.47 -25.62
C GLU A 28 7.04 7.43 -26.14
N ASN A 29 6.84 6.92 -27.37
CA ASN A 29 5.54 6.81 -28.04
C ASN A 29 4.93 5.41 -27.97
N LYS A 30 5.49 4.49 -27.17
CA LYS A 30 5.00 3.12 -27.02
C LYS A 30 4.43 2.87 -25.63
N LEU A 31 3.30 2.16 -25.58
CA LEU A 31 2.65 1.68 -24.36
C LEU A 31 2.78 0.17 -24.23
N SER A 32 3.03 -0.32 -23.02
CA SER A 32 2.98 -1.74 -22.72
C SER A 32 1.54 -2.29 -22.72
N THR A 33 1.41 -3.61 -22.73
CA THR A 33 0.13 -4.25 -22.40
C THR A 33 -0.28 -3.90 -20.96
N SER A 34 -1.59 -3.73 -20.74
CA SER A 34 -2.14 -3.49 -19.41
C SER A 34 -2.12 -4.77 -18.59
N ARG A 35 -1.74 -4.66 -17.32
CA ARG A 35 -1.74 -5.78 -16.38
C ARG A 35 -2.49 -5.40 -15.10
N PRO A 36 -3.29 -6.31 -14.52
CA PRO A 36 -3.95 -6.06 -13.25
C PRO A 36 -2.92 -5.93 -12.12
N VAL A 37 -3.21 -5.06 -11.15
CA VAL A 37 -2.40 -4.88 -9.95
C VAL A 37 -3.09 -5.58 -8.78
N ILE A 38 -2.50 -6.69 -8.34
CA ILE A 38 -3.07 -7.54 -7.28
C ILE A 38 -2.59 -7.16 -5.88
N SER A 39 -1.52 -6.36 -5.77
CA SER A 39 -0.90 -5.97 -4.51
C SER A 39 -0.21 -4.60 -4.60
N GLY A 40 0.14 -4.05 -3.44
CA GLY A 40 0.82 -2.75 -3.33
C GLY A 40 -0.11 -1.55 -3.48
N VAL A 41 0.47 -0.35 -3.47
CA VAL A 41 -0.22 0.94 -3.59
C VAL A 41 0.27 1.68 -4.83
N PRO A 42 -0.52 2.60 -5.41
CA PRO A 42 -0.04 3.49 -6.47
C PRO A 42 1.16 4.33 -5.98
N GLN A 43 2.30 4.27 -6.67
CA GLN A 43 3.47 5.07 -6.34
C GLN A 43 3.19 6.56 -6.60
N GLY A 44 3.68 7.43 -5.72
CA GLY A 44 3.43 8.88 -5.79
C GLY A 44 2.05 9.31 -5.28
N SER A 45 1.26 8.38 -4.75
CA SER A 45 -0.02 8.70 -4.11
C SER A 45 0.15 9.22 -2.69
N VAL A 46 -0.72 10.14 -2.28
CA VAL A 46 -0.77 10.67 -0.92
C VAL A 46 -1.06 9.56 0.11
N LEU A 47 -1.95 8.62 -0.23
CA LEU A 47 -2.31 7.51 0.67
C LEU A 47 -1.25 6.41 0.74
N GLY A 48 -0.30 6.36 -0.19
CA GLY A 48 0.65 5.26 -0.30
C GLY A 48 1.49 5.08 0.96
N SER A 49 2.10 6.16 1.47
CA SER A 49 2.94 6.14 2.67
C SER A 49 2.14 5.83 3.94
N THR A 50 0.94 6.40 4.07
CA THR A 50 0.07 6.11 5.23
C THR A 50 -0.36 4.64 5.26
N LEU A 51 -0.76 4.09 4.11
CA LEU A 51 -1.16 2.68 4.01
C LEU A 51 0.04 1.75 4.22
N PHE A 52 1.24 2.15 3.80
CA PHE A 52 2.47 1.42 4.10
C PHE A 52 2.74 1.36 5.61
N ASN A 53 2.64 2.48 6.33
CA ASN A 53 2.82 2.49 7.79
C ASN A 53 1.77 1.63 8.51
N ILE A 54 0.52 1.63 8.04
CA ILE A 54 -0.53 0.75 8.58
C ILE A 54 -0.18 -0.73 8.32
N TYR A 55 0.37 -1.04 7.14
CA TYR A 55 0.81 -2.39 6.80
C TYR A 55 2.00 -2.86 7.63
N MET A 56 2.88 -1.96 8.06
CA MET A 56 4.02 -2.24 8.95
C MET A 56 3.68 -2.18 10.44
N ALA A 57 2.43 -1.89 10.82
CA ALA A 57 2.07 -1.66 12.22
C ALA A 57 2.27 -2.88 13.13
N ASP A 58 2.26 -4.09 12.57
CA ASP A 58 2.50 -5.36 13.25
C ASP A 58 3.90 -5.94 12.97
N PHE A 59 4.85 -5.08 12.59
CA PHE A 59 6.23 -5.49 12.36
C PHE A 59 6.81 -6.23 13.58
N PRO A 60 7.49 -7.37 13.37
CA PRO A 60 7.97 -8.20 14.47
C PRO A 60 9.05 -7.49 15.29
N THR A 61 8.85 -7.44 16.61
CA THR A 61 9.81 -6.88 17.58
C THR A 61 10.28 -7.94 18.57
N ASN A 62 11.51 -7.81 19.08
CA ASN A 62 12.06 -8.69 20.12
C ASN A 62 12.41 -7.88 21.38
N ALA A 63 12.17 -8.44 22.57
CA ALA A 63 12.45 -7.77 23.85
C ALA A 63 13.93 -7.41 24.06
N ASN A 64 14.86 -8.12 23.40
CA ASN A 64 16.30 -7.91 23.51
C ASN A 64 16.88 -7.11 22.34
N THR A 65 16.05 -6.45 21.52
CA THR A 65 16.50 -5.73 20.33
C THR A 65 15.74 -4.42 20.20
N GLU A 66 16.46 -3.31 20.09
CA GLU A 66 15.87 -2.05 19.68
C GLU A 66 15.65 -2.05 18.17
N CYS A 67 14.42 -1.82 17.75
CA CYS A 67 14.05 -1.71 16.34
C CYS A 67 13.80 -0.25 15.98
N TYR A 68 14.49 0.23 14.95
CA TYR A 68 14.26 1.51 14.32
C TYR A 68 13.74 1.23 12.91
N ILE A 69 12.48 1.56 12.67
CA ILE A 69 11.80 1.26 11.40
C ILE A 69 11.52 2.58 10.72
N TYR A 70 12.01 2.73 9.49
CA TYR A 70 11.77 3.93 8.69
C TYR A 70 11.40 3.54 7.27
N ALA A 71 10.11 3.68 6.92
CA ALA A 71 9.61 3.22 5.63
C ALA A 71 10.09 1.79 5.33
N ASP A 72 10.77 1.58 4.20
CA ASP A 72 11.34 0.31 3.76
C ASP A 72 12.83 0.11 4.08
N ASP A 73 13.47 1.03 4.81
CA ASP A 73 14.87 0.91 5.28
C ASP A 73 15.03 -0.09 6.44
#